data_AF-A0A508T3S8-F1
#
_entry.id   AF-A0A508T3S8-F1
#
_cell.length_a   1.000
_cell.length_b   1.000
_cell.length_c   1.000
_cell.angle_alpha   90.00
_cell.angle_beta   90.00
_cell.angle_gamma   90.00
#
_symmetry.space_group_name_H-M   'P 1'
#
loop_
_entity.id
_entity.type
_entity.pdbx_description
1 polymer ?
#
loop_
_entity_poly.entity_id
_entity_poly.type
_entity_poly.pdbx_seq_one_letter_code
_entity_poly.pdbx_strand_id
1 'polypeptide(L)'
;MQMQRTDKPGFDRISLASRALKAAVATRAKAEADQSQPICVYGICEKLGVSVRFNNINMEGMYQRSAQPRIHLSARRPLPRRAFNCAHELGHHVFGHGSSIDELREDAKENPWNDPKEFLADTFAGFLMMPTMGLRRAFRARGWAAAAASPDQMFAVACEFGIGYETLLTHLSLGVKIIPYARAKILKRTGPRAIRAGLLGRLVSEPLIVADRHRVATTIDAEVGTLVLMPGGTDAEGSALVREGDVEAGRVFRAVRPGIVRAAAEDWASFVRIAPKEYVGLAQFRHLEEDPDE
;
A
#
# COMPACT_ATOMS: atom_id res chain seq x y z
N MET A 1 1.08 -44.80 -22.92
CA MET A 1 0.86 -43.45 -23.45
C MET A 1 1.44 -42.46 -22.45
N GLN A 2 2.70 -42.06 -22.64
CA GLN A 2 3.41 -41.13 -21.75
C GLN A 2 2.93 -39.71 -22.06
N MET A 3 2.30 -39.08 -21.08
CA MET A 3 1.93 -37.67 -21.16
C MET A 3 3.21 -36.85 -20.97
N GLN A 4 3.74 -36.30 -22.07
CA GLN A 4 4.84 -35.35 -22.03
C GLN A 4 4.43 -34.16 -21.17
N ARG A 5 5.08 -33.99 -20.00
CA ARG A 5 5.10 -32.72 -19.29
C ARG A 5 5.89 -31.76 -20.15
N THR A 6 5.22 -30.76 -20.70
CA THR A 6 5.86 -29.63 -21.37
C THR A 6 6.51 -28.75 -20.30
N ASP A 7 7.78 -29.03 -19.99
CA ASP A 7 8.64 -28.12 -19.23
C ASP A 7 8.87 -26.86 -20.09
N LYS A 8 7.92 -25.91 -20.04
CA LYS A 8 8.20 -24.53 -20.48
C LYS A 8 9.26 -23.99 -19.51
N PRO A 9 10.43 -23.52 -19.99
CA PRO A 9 11.41 -22.94 -19.09
C PRO A 9 10.80 -21.69 -18.46
N GLY A 10 10.48 -21.76 -17.16
CA GLY A 10 10.15 -20.57 -16.39
C GLY A 10 11.32 -19.60 -16.48
N PHE A 11 11.05 -18.33 -16.78
CA PHE A 11 12.08 -17.30 -16.84
C PHE A 11 12.81 -17.19 -15.49
N ASP A 12 14.05 -16.69 -15.51
CA ASP A 12 14.88 -16.55 -14.30
C ASP A 12 14.30 -15.49 -13.34
N ARG A 13 13.43 -15.95 -12.44
CA ARG A 13 12.79 -15.15 -11.40
C ARG A 13 13.78 -14.57 -10.40
N ILE A 14 14.92 -15.22 -10.17
CA ILE A 14 15.93 -14.74 -9.22
C ILE A 14 16.63 -13.51 -9.80
N SER A 15 17.02 -13.58 -11.08
CA SER A 15 17.60 -12.45 -11.80
C SER A 15 16.61 -11.28 -11.89
N LEU A 16 15.35 -11.54 -12.25
CA LEU A 16 14.33 -10.49 -12.31
C LEU A 16 14.05 -9.87 -10.94
N ALA A 17 13.95 -10.66 -9.87
CA ALA A 17 13.77 -10.12 -8.52
C ALA A 17 14.95 -9.25 -8.08
N SER A 18 16.18 -9.65 -8.43
CA SER A 18 17.39 -8.85 -8.18
C SER A 18 17.39 -7.54 -8.96
N ARG A 19 16.93 -7.56 -10.22
CA ARG A 19 16.75 -6.36 -11.05
C ARG A 19 15.67 -5.43 -10.48
N ALA A 20 14.53 -5.99 -10.04
CA ALA A 20 13.45 -5.24 -9.39
C ALA A 20 13.92 -4.53 -8.12
N LEU A 21 14.65 -5.22 -7.24
CA LEU A 21 15.21 -4.62 -6.03
C LEU A 21 16.15 -3.45 -6.35
N LYS A 22 17.08 -3.63 -7.28
CA LYS A 22 18.02 -2.57 -7.70
C LYS A 22 17.28 -1.36 -8.25
N ALA A 23 16.28 -1.59 -9.11
CA ALA A 23 15.45 -0.52 -9.65
C ALA A 23 14.66 0.21 -8.57
N ALA A 24 14.04 -0.51 -7.62
CA ALA A 24 13.29 0.11 -6.52
C ALA A 24 14.17 1.03 -5.66
N VAL A 25 15.39 0.60 -5.32
CA VAL A 25 16.36 1.43 -4.57
C VAL A 25 16.75 2.67 -5.38
N ALA A 26 17.06 2.50 -6.68
CA ALA A 26 17.41 3.60 -7.56
C ALA A 26 16.25 4.60 -7.75
N THR A 27 15.01 4.11 -7.87
CA THR A 27 13.81 4.93 -7.95
C THR A 27 13.62 5.78 -6.70
N ARG A 28 13.78 5.19 -5.50
CA ARG A 28 13.71 5.95 -4.24
C ARG A 28 14.81 7.01 -4.16
N ALA A 29 16.03 6.68 -4.58
CA ALA A 29 17.13 7.64 -4.60
C ALA A 29 16.87 8.79 -5.57
N LYS A 30 16.41 8.48 -6.80
CA LYS A 30 16.07 9.49 -7.81
C LYS A 30 14.93 10.41 -7.37
N ALA A 31 13.98 9.90 -6.58
CA ALA A 31 12.90 10.68 -6.01
C ALA A 31 13.26 11.30 -4.64
N GLU A 32 14.52 11.25 -4.22
CA GLU A 32 15.01 11.75 -2.93
C GLU A 32 14.16 11.26 -1.73
N ALA A 33 13.69 10.02 -1.83
CA ALA A 33 12.94 9.37 -0.77
C ALA A 33 13.89 8.57 0.13
N ASP A 34 13.58 8.54 1.43
CA ASP A 34 14.27 7.68 2.37
C ASP A 34 14.23 6.22 1.91
N GLN A 35 15.27 5.43 2.21
CA GLN A 35 15.39 4.04 1.74
C GLN A 35 14.70 3.01 2.64
N SER A 36 14.16 3.44 3.78
CA SER A 36 13.59 2.60 4.83
C SER A 36 12.16 3.00 5.24
N GLN A 37 11.79 4.28 5.18
CA GLN A 37 10.47 4.74 5.62
C GLN A 37 9.35 4.32 4.64
N PRO A 38 8.08 4.25 5.07
CA PRO A 38 6.96 4.26 4.14
C PRO A 38 7.01 5.48 3.20
N ILE A 39 6.49 5.32 1.99
CA ILE A 39 6.47 6.37 0.96
C ILE A 39 5.06 6.66 0.48
N CYS A 40 4.84 7.89 0.02
CA CYS A 40 3.68 8.24 -0.79
C CYS A 40 4.03 8.00 -2.28
N VAL A 41 3.64 6.85 -2.82
CA VAL A 41 3.95 6.48 -4.22
C VAL A 41 3.50 7.54 -5.24
N TYR A 42 2.38 8.21 -4.99
CA TYR A 42 1.90 9.28 -5.88
C TYR A 42 2.88 10.45 -5.95
N GLY A 43 3.54 10.78 -4.84
CA GLY A 43 4.58 11.81 -4.80
C GLY A 43 5.89 11.35 -5.44
N ILE A 44 6.19 10.05 -5.38
CA ILE A 44 7.30 9.47 -6.15
C ILE A 44 7.04 9.61 -7.65
N CYS A 45 5.84 9.26 -8.11
CA CYS A 45 5.46 9.43 -9.53
C CYS A 45 5.60 10.89 -9.97
N GLU A 46 5.08 11.83 -9.19
CA GLU A 46 5.16 13.27 -9.47
C GLU A 46 6.61 13.76 -9.61
N LYS A 47 7.48 13.41 -8.65
CA LYS A 47 8.92 13.74 -8.70
C LYS A 47 9.64 13.15 -9.92
N LEU A 48 9.10 12.07 -10.49
CA LEU A 48 9.63 11.42 -11.70
C LEU A 48 8.97 11.90 -12.99
N GLY A 49 8.07 12.89 -12.91
CA GLY A 49 7.35 13.43 -14.08
C GLY A 49 6.26 12.50 -14.61
N VAL A 50 5.78 11.55 -13.79
CA VAL A 50 4.69 10.63 -14.13
C VAL A 50 3.41 11.10 -13.44
N SER A 51 2.47 11.63 -14.21
CA SER A 51 1.20 12.10 -13.63
C SER A 51 0.32 10.92 -13.22
N VAL A 52 -0.35 11.03 -12.07
CA VAL A 52 -1.29 10.00 -11.59
C VAL A 52 -2.70 10.57 -11.51
N ARG A 53 -3.65 9.87 -12.12
CA ARG A 53 -5.07 10.25 -12.10
C ARG A 53 -5.93 9.09 -11.61
N PHE A 54 -6.80 9.39 -10.66
CA PHE A 54 -7.89 8.48 -10.26
C PHE A 54 -9.10 8.71 -11.15
N ASN A 55 -9.67 7.61 -11.64
CA ASN A 55 -10.80 7.59 -12.55
C ASN A 55 -11.93 6.72 -11.98
N ASN A 56 -13.17 7.10 -12.26
CA ASN A 56 -14.33 6.27 -11.93
C ASN A 56 -14.58 5.19 -13.00
N ILE A 57 -13.69 4.20 -13.04
CA ILE A 57 -13.70 3.10 -14.01
C ILE A 57 -13.43 1.77 -13.31
N ASN A 58 -13.93 0.67 -13.86
CA ASN A 58 -13.76 -0.67 -13.30
C ASN A 58 -12.54 -1.37 -13.91
N MET A 59 -11.33 -0.90 -13.57
CA MET A 59 -10.05 -1.51 -13.94
C MET A 59 -9.07 -1.44 -12.76
N GLU A 60 -7.95 -2.17 -12.80
CA GLU A 60 -6.95 -2.14 -11.72
C GLU A 60 -6.06 -0.88 -11.80
N GLY A 61 -5.41 -0.71 -12.94
CA GLY A 61 -4.42 0.33 -13.23
C GLY A 61 -4.05 0.27 -14.71
N MET A 62 -3.53 1.37 -15.24
CA MET A 62 -2.95 1.44 -16.58
C MET A 62 -1.85 2.47 -16.63
N TYR A 63 -0.70 2.04 -17.09
CA TYR A 63 0.37 2.90 -17.55
C TYR A 63 0.14 3.30 -19.02
N GLN A 64 0.17 4.60 -19.28
CA GLN A 64 0.17 5.17 -20.62
C GLN A 64 1.54 5.78 -20.92
N ARG A 65 2.26 5.16 -21.84
CA ARG A 65 3.52 5.71 -22.36
C ARG A 65 3.23 6.85 -23.33
N SER A 66 3.82 8.01 -23.09
CA SER A 66 3.79 9.14 -24.03
C SER A 66 4.92 10.13 -23.69
N ALA A 67 5.00 11.26 -24.42
CA ALA A 67 5.89 12.36 -24.06
C ALA A 67 5.63 12.90 -22.64
N GLN A 68 4.39 12.79 -22.16
CA GLN A 68 4.00 13.07 -20.77
C GLN A 68 3.41 11.78 -20.17
N PRO A 69 4.22 10.92 -19.52
CA PRO A 69 3.75 9.63 -19.03
C PRO A 69 2.65 9.77 -17.98
N ARG A 70 1.66 8.88 -18.03
CA ARG A 70 0.50 8.91 -17.12
C ARG A 70 0.20 7.54 -16.55
N ILE A 71 -0.28 7.53 -15.31
CA ILE A 71 -0.83 6.36 -14.64
C ILE A 71 -2.29 6.66 -14.33
N HIS A 72 -3.17 5.76 -14.75
CA HIS A 72 -4.59 5.78 -14.48
C HIS A 72 -4.94 4.70 -13.47
N LEU A 73 -5.62 5.07 -12.39
CA LEU A 73 -6.03 4.14 -11.33
C LEU A 73 -7.54 4.22 -11.14
N SER A 74 -8.16 3.09 -10.78
CA SER A 74 -9.57 3.11 -10.40
C SER A 74 -9.74 3.69 -8.99
N ALA A 75 -10.60 4.70 -8.88
CA ALA A 75 -11.02 5.29 -7.61
C ALA A 75 -11.80 4.30 -6.73
N ARG A 76 -12.43 3.28 -7.35
CA ARG A 76 -13.29 2.28 -6.69
C ARG A 76 -12.51 1.19 -5.95
N ARG A 77 -11.18 1.17 -6.05
CA ARG A 77 -10.34 0.22 -5.33
C ARG A 77 -9.99 0.76 -3.94
N PRO A 78 -9.87 -0.11 -2.91
CA PRO A 78 -9.41 0.32 -1.59
C PRO A 78 -8.08 1.06 -1.66
N LEU A 79 -7.87 2.05 -0.77
CA LEU A 79 -6.63 2.86 -0.73
C LEU A 79 -5.34 2.04 -0.83
N PRO A 80 -5.15 0.94 -0.07
CA PRO A 80 -3.91 0.18 -0.13
C PRO A 80 -3.70 -0.54 -1.46
N ARG A 81 -4.81 -0.90 -2.14
CA ARG A 81 -4.78 -1.52 -3.48
C ARG A 81 -4.41 -0.49 -4.54
N ARG A 82 -4.97 0.74 -4.46
CA ARG A 82 -4.57 1.85 -5.35
C ARG A 82 -3.09 2.18 -5.22
N ALA A 83 -2.57 2.26 -4.00
CA ALA A 83 -1.16 2.54 -3.77
C ALA A 83 -0.24 1.47 -4.39
N PHE A 84 -0.58 0.19 -4.18
CA PHE A 84 0.20 -0.90 -4.77
C PHE A 84 0.10 -0.95 -6.30
N ASN A 85 -1.10 -0.79 -6.86
CA ASN A 85 -1.29 -0.71 -8.32
C ASN A 85 -0.51 0.46 -8.91
N CYS A 86 -0.48 1.63 -8.26
CA CYS A 86 0.34 2.76 -8.68
C CYS A 86 1.83 2.40 -8.77
N ALA A 87 2.36 1.71 -7.75
CA ALA A 87 3.75 1.27 -7.73
C ALA A 87 4.04 0.24 -8.84
N HIS A 88 3.08 -0.62 -9.14
CA HIS A 88 3.16 -1.58 -10.25
C HIS A 88 3.23 -0.86 -11.60
N GLU A 89 2.30 0.06 -11.89
CA GLU A 89 2.31 0.84 -13.14
C GLU A 89 3.58 1.72 -13.26
N LEU A 90 4.08 2.26 -12.15
CA LEU A 90 5.38 2.93 -12.12
C LEU A 90 6.53 1.97 -12.47
N GLY A 91 6.42 0.69 -12.12
CA GLY A 91 7.34 -0.35 -12.57
C GLY A 91 7.40 -0.46 -14.09
N HIS A 92 6.25 -0.50 -14.78
CA HIS A 92 6.20 -0.48 -16.25
C HIS A 92 6.92 0.73 -16.82
N HIS A 93 6.70 1.91 -16.24
CA HIS A 93 7.43 3.13 -16.61
C HIS A 93 8.95 2.98 -16.44
N VAL A 94 9.40 2.55 -15.25
CA VAL A 94 10.84 2.44 -14.90
C VAL A 94 11.56 1.44 -15.79
N PHE A 95 10.91 0.36 -16.21
CA PHE A 95 11.50 -0.65 -17.10
C PHE A 95 11.29 -0.36 -18.59
N GLY A 96 10.63 0.75 -18.95
CA GLY A 96 10.39 1.14 -20.32
C GLY A 96 9.46 0.19 -21.08
N HIS A 97 8.52 -0.44 -20.37
CA HIS A 97 7.48 -1.29 -20.96
C HIS A 97 6.52 -0.46 -21.86
N GLY A 98 5.67 -1.15 -22.61
CA GLY A 98 4.65 -0.51 -23.45
C GLY A 98 3.52 0.11 -22.61
N SER A 99 2.50 0.69 -23.27
CA SER A 99 1.26 0.99 -22.53
C SER A 99 0.60 -0.32 -22.14
N SER A 100 0.00 -0.41 -20.95
CA SER A 100 -0.62 -1.68 -20.49
C SER A 100 -1.74 -2.17 -21.44
N ILE A 101 -2.41 -1.26 -22.17
CA ILE A 101 -3.38 -1.62 -23.22
C ILE A 101 -2.71 -2.32 -24.41
N ASP A 102 -1.53 -1.86 -24.82
CA ASP A 102 -0.80 -2.45 -25.95
C ASP A 102 -0.38 -3.89 -25.59
N GLU A 103 0.03 -4.11 -24.34
CA GLU A 103 0.45 -5.41 -23.81
C GLU A 103 -0.72 -6.41 -23.68
N LEU A 104 -1.92 -5.95 -23.29
CA LEU A 104 -3.13 -6.78 -23.25
C LEU A 104 -3.53 -7.35 -24.62
N ARG A 105 -3.16 -6.67 -25.72
CA ARG A 105 -3.45 -7.12 -27.09
C ARG A 105 -2.44 -8.13 -27.60
N GLU A 106 -1.23 -8.15 -27.06
CA GLU A 106 -0.12 -8.98 -27.52
C GLU A 106 0.06 -10.28 -26.71
N ASP A 107 -0.32 -10.32 -25.42
CA ASP A 107 0.06 -11.42 -24.51
C ASP A 107 -0.99 -11.73 -23.43
N ALA A 108 -2.25 -11.99 -23.80
CA ALA A 108 -3.29 -12.43 -22.85
C ALA A 108 -3.03 -13.87 -22.32
N LYS A 109 -2.02 -14.03 -21.46
CA LYS A 109 -1.72 -15.27 -20.74
C LYS A 109 -2.69 -15.42 -19.57
N GLU A 110 -3.22 -16.64 -19.38
CA GLU A 110 -4.13 -16.97 -18.27
C GLU A 110 -3.54 -16.71 -16.87
N ASN A 111 -2.23 -16.49 -16.76
CA ASN A 111 -1.56 -16.16 -15.50
C ASN A 111 -0.50 -15.06 -15.68
N PRO A 112 -0.77 -13.81 -15.23
CA PRO A 112 0.18 -12.69 -15.31
C PRO A 112 1.55 -12.98 -14.68
N TRP A 113 1.61 -13.85 -13.66
CA TRP A 113 2.90 -14.24 -13.03
C TRP A 113 3.81 -15.11 -13.91
N ASN A 114 3.30 -15.54 -15.06
CA ASN A 114 4.08 -16.22 -16.10
C ASN A 114 4.54 -15.26 -17.20
N ASP A 115 4.23 -13.97 -17.10
CA ASP A 115 4.85 -12.91 -17.87
C ASP A 115 6.04 -12.31 -17.08
N PRO A 116 7.27 -12.36 -17.63
CA PRO A 116 8.43 -11.70 -17.05
C PRO A 116 8.24 -10.21 -16.72
N LYS A 117 7.48 -9.47 -17.55
CA LYS A 117 7.26 -8.02 -17.37
C LYS A 117 6.39 -7.74 -16.15
N GLU A 118 5.25 -8.43 -16.07
CA GLU A 118 4.31 -8.36 -14.94
C GLU A 118 4.97 -8.81 -13.64
N PHE A 119 5.71 -9.93 -13.67
CA PHE A 119 6.49 -10.39 -12.52
C PHE A 119 7.49 -9.34 -12.05
N LEU A 120 8.21 -8.73 -13.00
CA LEU A 120 9.21 -7.71 -12.71
C LEU A 120 8.58 -6.44 -12.11
N ALA A 121 7.45 -5.98 -12.67
CA ALA A 121 6.71 -4.81 -12.19
C ALA A 121 6.09 -5.03 -10.80
N ASP A 122 5.45 -6.18 -10.55
CA ASP A 122 4.90 -6.53 -9.24
C ASP A 122 6.00 -6.67 -8.17
N THR A 123 7.12 -7.32 -8.51
CA THR A 123 8.26 -7.46 -7.60
C THR A 123 8.89 -6.10 -7.29
N PHE A 124 8.98 -5.22 -8.29
CA PHE A 124 9.43 -3.84 -8.11
C PHE A 124 8.52 -3.07 -7.16
N ALA A 125 7.19 -3.18 -7.34
CA ALA A 125 6.21 -2.52 -6.47
C ALA A 125 6.37 -2.98 -5.00
N GLY A 126 6.57 -4.28 -4.78
CA GLY A 126 6.87 -4.84 -3.46
C GLY A 126 8.09 -4.20 -2.81
N PHE A 127 9.23 -4.15 -3.50
CA PHE A 127 10.45 -3.55 -2.96
C PHE A 127 10.37 -2.02 -2.81
N LEU A 128 9.69 -1.34 -3.74
CA LEU A 128 9.51 0.10 -3.71
C LEU A 128 8.67 0.52 -2.50
N MET A 129 7.54 -0.15 -2.27
CA MET A 129 6.61 0.17 -1.19
C MET A 129 7.09 -0.34 0.17
N MET A 130 7.71 -1.52 0.21
CA MET A 130 8.08 -2.21 1.46
C MET A 130 9.57 -2.61 1.44
N PRO A 131 10.48 -1.66 1.70
CA PRO A 131 11.91 -1.94 1.69
C PRO A 131 12.29 -2.87 2.85
N THR A 132 13.22 -3.80 2.61
CA THR A 132 13.62 -4.81 3.60
C THR A 132 14.05 -4.20 4.94
N MET A 133 14.78 -3.08 4.91
CA MET A 133 15.21 -2.37 6.12
C MET A 133 14.04 -1.72 6.86
N GLY A 134 13.10 -1.13 6.11
CA GLY A 134 11.87 -0.59 6.68
C GLY A 134 11.07 -1.65 7.42
N LEU A 135 10.83 -2.80 6.79
CA LEU A 135 10.10 -3.90 7.40
C LEU A 135 10.77 -4.39 8.69
N ARG A 136 12.09 -4.65 8.64
CA ARG A 136 12.84 -5.07 9.84
C ARG A 136 12.77 -4.05 10.96
N ARG A 137 12.84 -2.75 10.63
CA ARG A 137 12.73 -1.66 11.59
C ARG A 137 11.32 -1.59 12.20
N ALA A 138 10.27 -1.72 11.39
CA ALA A 138 8.88 -1.70 11.86
C ALA A 138 8.60 -2.79 12.90
N PHE A 139 9.07 -4.03 12.66
CA PHE A 139 8.96 -5.11 13.65
C PHE A 139 9.84 -4.87 14.88
N ARG A 140 11.11 -4.48 14.68
CA ARG A 140 12.05 -4.23 15.78
C ARG A 140 11.59 -3.12 16.72
N ALA A 141 11.07 -2.01 16.17
CA ALA A 141 10.60 -0.87 16.96
C ALA A 141 9.48 -1.24 17.95
N ARG A 142 8.74 -2.32 17.66
CA ARG A 142 7.66 -2.85 18.47
C ARG A 142 8.06 -4.05 19.33
N GLY A 143 9.33 -4.46 19.27
CA GLY A 143 9.81 -5.67 19.94
C GLY A 143 9.24 -6.97 19.37
N TRP A 144 8.70 -6.96 18.14
CA TRP A 144 8.05 -8.12 17.55
C TRP A 144 9.02 -8.95 16.70
N ALA A 145 8.95 -10.27 16.84
CA ALA A 145 9.59 -11.19 15.91
C ALA A 145 8.65 -11.46 14.73
N ALA A 146 9.02 -11.03 13.53
CA ALA A 146 8.17 -11.17 12.33
C ALA A 146 7.66 -12.60 12.09
N ALA A 147 8.48 -13.62 12.36
CA ALA A 147 8.07 -15.02 12.21
C ALA A 147 6.96 -15.46 13.18
N ALA A 148 6.93 -14.86 14.38
CA ALA A 148 5.97 -15.17 15.44
C ALA A 148 4.80 -14.18 15.50
N ALA A 149 4.86 -13.06 14.77
CA ALA A 149 3.88 -12.00 14.85
C ALA A 149 2.45 -12.49 14.52
N SER A 150 1.48 -11.98 15.25
CA SER A 150 0.06 -12.29 15.10
C SER A 150 -0.58 -11.58 13.90
N PRO A 151 -1.80 -11.96 13.46
CA PRO A 151 -2.48 -11.30 12.35
C PRO A 151 -2.69 -9.79 12.55
N ASP A 152 -3.05 -9.36 13.75
CA ASP A 152 -3.21 -7.96 14.15
C ASP A 152 -1.89 -7.17 14.09
N GLN A 153 -0.79 -7.76 14.56
CA GLN A 153 0.55 -7.16 14.44
C GLN A 153 0.98 -7.01 12.97
N MET A 154 0.75 -8.04 12.16
CA MET A 154 0.98 -7.98 10.71
C MET A 154 0.10 -6.94 10.02
N PHE A 155 -1.15 -6.79 10.46
CA PHE A 155 -2.06 -5.78 9.96
C PHE A 155 -1.60 -4.36 10.31
N ALA A 156 -1.11 -4.12 11.52
CA ALA A 156 -0.54 -2.83 11.92
C ALA A 156 0.68 -2.45 11.04
N VAL A 157 1.56 -3.41 10.74
CA VAL A 157 2.67 -3.18 9.80
C VAL A 157 2.17 -2.89 8.39
N ALA A 158 1.12 -3.58 7.91
CA ALA A 158 0.53 -3.31 6.61
C ALA A 158 -0.05 -1.88 6.53
N CYS A 159 -0.72 -1.42 7.59
CA CYS A 159 -1.20 -0.05 7.74
C CYS A 159 -0.05 0.98 7.72
N GLU A 160 1.07 0.69 8.38
CA GLU A 160 2.24 1.58 8.37
C GLU A 160 2.79 1.80 6.95
N PHE A 161 2.87 0.74 6.14
CA PHE A 161 3.33 0.82 4.75
C PHE A 161 2.25 1.21 3.73
N GLY A 162 1.01 1.41 4.16
CA GLY A 162 -0.10 1.80 3.27
C GLY A 162 -0.45 0.74 2.22
N ILE A 163 -0.27 -0.55 2.55
CA ILE A 163 -0.48 -1.68 1.62
C ILE A 163 -1.44 -2.72 2.22
N GLY A 164 -1.96 -3.62 1.37
CA GLY A 164 -2.90 -4.65 1.80
C GLY A 164 -2.25 -5.69 2.72
N TYR A 165 -3.03 -6.22 3.67
CA TYR A 165 -2.57 -7.29 4.57
C TYR A 165 -1.97 -8.48 3.83
N GLU A 166 -2.66 -9.00 2.81
CA GLU A 166 -2.14 -10.14 2.05
C GLU A 166 -0.92 -9.78 1.19
N THR A 167 -0.85 -8.54 0.69
CA THR A 167 0.32 -8.01 -0.03
C THR A 167 1.54 -8.02 0.86
N LEU A 168 1.42 -7.57 2.13
CA LEU A 168 2.50 -7.65 3.12
C LEU A 168 2.98 -9.09 3.27
N LEU A 169 2.06 -10.02 3.51
CA LEU A 169 2.40 -11.42 3.77
C LEU A 169 3.07 -12.09 2.56
N THR A 170 2.61 -11.78 1.35
CA THR A 170 3.25 -12.22 0.10
C THR A 170 4.67 -11.69 0.02
N HIS A 171 4.89 -10.39 0.23
CA HIS A 171 6.23 -9.81 0.15
C HIS A 171 7.17 -10.31 1.25
N LEU A 172 6.69 -10.41 2.50
CA LEU A 172 7.46 -10.95 3.62
C LEU A 172 7.93 -12.39 3.38
N SER A 173 7.13 -13.21 2.69
CA SER A 173 7.46 -14.62 2.46
C SER A 173 8.22 -14.90 1.17
N LEU A 174 7.87 -14.22 0.08
CA LEU A 174 8.43 -14.47 -1.25
C LEU A 174 9.47 -13.42 -1.66
N GLY A 175 9.18 -12.14 -1.43
CA GLY A 175 10.05 -11.03 -1.84
C GLY A 175 11.29 -10.91 -0.96
N VAL A 176 11.11 -10.71 0.34
CA VAL A 176 12.21 -10.49 1.31
C VAL A 176 12.55 -11.71 2.16
N LYS A 177 11.72 -12.76 2.11
CA LYS A 177 11.93 -14.04 2.82
C LYS A 177 12.21 -13.87 4.33
N ILE A 178 11.57 -12.89 4.96
CA ILE A 178 11.65 -12.64 6.41
C ILE A 178 10.84 -13.69 7.18
N ILE A 179 9.77 -14.23 6.58
CA ILE A 179 8.96 -15.31 7.16
C ILE A 179 8.87 -16.51 6.22
N PRO A 180 8.72 -17.75 6.73
CA PRO A 180 8.49 -18.91 5.89
C PRO A 180 7.17 -18.82 5.11
N TYR A 181 7.13 -19.37 3.90
CA TYR A 181 5.90 -19.43 3.08
C TYR A 181 4.73 -20.11 3.81
N ALA A 182 4.99 -21.20 4.53
CA ALA A 182 3.98 -21.90 5.33
C ALA A 182 3.36 -20.98 6.40
N ARG A 183 4.17 -20.10 7.02
CA ARG A 183 3.68 -19.14 8.01
C ARG A 183 2.76 -18.10 7.38
N ALA A 184 3.14 -17.55 6.22
CA ALA A 184 2.28 -16.63 5.47
C ALA A 184 0.93 -17.29 5.10
N LYS A 185 0.94 -18.56 4.68
CA LYS A 185 -0.30 -19.30 4.37
C LYS A 185 -1.22 -19.46 5.58
N ILE A 186 -0.66 -19.67 6.78
CA ILE A 186 -1.43 -19.72 8.04
C ILE A 186 -2.03 -18.34 8.35
N LEU A 187 -1.22 -17.28 8.28
CA LEU A 187 -1.66 -15.90 8.57
C LEU A 187 -2.77 -15.43 7.62
N LYS A 188 -2.74 -15.84 6.35
CA LYS A 188 -3.78 -15.53 5.35
C LYS A 188 -5.14 -16.16 5.64
N ARG A 189 -5.24 -17.13 6.57
CA ARG A 189 -6.53 -17.70 6.99
C ARG A 189 -7.36 -16.70 7.80
N THR A 190 -6.72 -15.74 8.46
CA THR A 190 -7.41 -14.68 9.19
C THR A 190 -7.52 -13.46 8.27
N GLY A 191 -8.72 -13.24 7.72
CA GLY A 191 -8.97 -12.12 6.82
C GLY A 191 -9.06 -10.76 7.54
N PRO A 192 -8.84 -9.63 6.84
CA PRO A 192 -8.89 -8.29 7.44
C PRO A 192 -10.17 -7.98 8.21
N ARG A 193 -11.32 -8.50 7.78
CA ARG A 193 -12.60 -8.32 8.50
C ARG A 193 -12.55 -8.89 9.92
N ALA A 194 -11.98 -10.09 10.08
CA ALA A 194 -11.84 -10.73 11.38
C ALA A 194 -10.81 -9.99 12.25
N ILE A 195 -9.71 -9.53 11.66
CA ILE A 195 -8.68 -8.74 12.36
C ILE A 195 -9.27 -7.44 12.90
N ARG A 196 -10.01 -6.69 12.06
CA ARG A 196 -10.70 -5.45 12.49
C ARG A 196 -11.70 -5.72 13.62
N ALA A 197 -12.44 -6.81 13.53
CA ALA A 197 -13.41 -7.18 14.57
C ALA A 197 -12.74 -7.47 15.91
N GLY A 198 -11.62 -8.19 15.90
CA GLY A 198 -10.83 -8.45 17.11
C GLY A 198 -10.27 -7.16 17.72
N LEU A 199 -9.67 -6.29 16.89
CA LEU A 199 -9.09 -5.02 17.35
C LEU A 199 -10.12 -4.04 17.94
N LEU A 200 -11.33 -4.02 17.40
CA LEU A 200 -12.38 -3.09 17.81
C LEU A 200 -13.39 -3.69 18.80
N GLY A 201 -13.31 -4.99 19.09
CA GLY A 201 -14.30 -5.70 19.91
C GLY A 201 -15.71 -5.78 19.29
N ARG A 202 -15.87 -5.41 18.02
CA ARG A 202 -17.16 -5.38 17.30
C ARG A 202 -16.99 -5.60 15.81
N LEU A 203 -18.01 -6.14 15.15
CA LEU A 203 -18.02 -6.26 13.69
C LEU A 203 -18.12 -4.87 13.05
N VAL A 204 -17.20 -4.59 12.11
CA VAL A 204 -17.23 -3.39 11.28
C VAL A 204 -17.06 -3.74 9.81
N SER A 205 -17.75 -2.99 8.95
CA SER A 205 -17.63 -3.10 7.49
C SER A 205 -16.55 -2.17 6.95
N GLU A 206 -16.31 -1.09 7.68
CA GLU A 206 -15.46 0.03 7.32
C GLU A 206 -13.98 -0.35 7.30
N PRO A 207 -13.16 0.33 6.46
CA PRO A 207 -11.71 0.25 6.55
C PRO A 207 -11.22 0.70 7.93
N LEU A 208 -10.13 0.09 8.39
CA LEU A 208 -9.44 0.48 9.62
C LEU A 208 -7.97 0.70 9.30
N ILE A 209 -7.43 1.81 9.79
CA ILE A 209 -5.99 2.07 9.83
C ILE A 209 -5.55 2.01 11.28
N VAL A 210 -4.52 1.22 11.56
CA VAL A 210 -3.87 1.17 12.89
C VAL A 210 -2.63 2.05 12.84
N ALA A 211 -2.55 3.02 13.76
CA ALA A 211 -1.41 3.88 13.95
C ALA A 211 -0.98 3.84 15.41
N ASP A 212 -0.05 2.94 15.73
CA ASP A 212 0.51 2.83 17.08
C ASP A 212 1.65 3.83 17.32
N ARG A 213 2.15 3.85 18.57
CA ARG A 213 3.22 4.76 19.03
C ARG A 213 4.58 4.52 18.35
N HIS A 214 4.81 3.34 17.80
CA HIS A 214 6.08 2.93 17.20
C HIS A 214 6.11 3.14 15.68
N ARG A 215 4.99 3.51 15.08
CA ARG A 215 4.89 3.89 13.67
C ARG A 215 5.82 5.05 13.38
N VAL A 216 6.58 4.95 12.29
CA VAL A 216 7.56 5.97 11.94
C VAL A 216 7.02 6.95 10.90
N ALA A 217 6.10 6.50 10.04
CA ALA A 217 5.40 7.41 9.16
C ALA A 217 4.63 8.46 9.98
N THR A 218 4.91 9.74 9.69
CA THR A 218 4.32 10.92 10.34
C THR A 218 2.98 11.33 9.74
N THR A 219 2.55 10.66 8.67
CA THR A 219 1.29 10.93 7.97
C THR A 219 0.44 9.66 7.84
N ILE A 220 -0.85 9.79 8.06
CA ILE A 220 -1.85 8.72 7.91
C ILE A 220 -2.77 9.14 6.77
N ASP A 221 -2.76 8.40 5.66
CA ASP A 221 -3.68 8.65 4.55
C ASP A 221 -4.95 7.83 4.74
N ALA A 222 -6.09 8.52 4.78
CA ALA A 222 -7.40 7.93 4.98
C ALA A 222 -8.41 8.49 3.96
N GLU A 223 -9.56 7.84 3.85
CA GLU A 223 -10.72 8.35 3.13
C GLU A 223 -11.88 8.58 4.09
N VAL A 224 -12.80 9.48 3.72
CA VAL A 224 -14.08 9.64 4.43
C VAL A 224 -14.74 8.27 4.66
N GLY A 225 -15.14 8.02 5.90
CA GLY A 225 -15.70 6.76 6.38
C GLY A 225 -14.68 5.78 6.97
N THR A 226 -13.37 6.02 6.81
CA THR A 226 -12.31 5.18 7.38
C THR A 226 -12.24 5.35 8.90
N LEU A 227 -12.07 4.24 9.62
CA LEU A 227 -11.73 4.24 11.04
C LEU A 227 -10.21 4.34 11.21
N VAL A 228 -9.77 5.09 12.21
CA VAL A 228 -8.36 5.21 12.59
C VAL A 228 -8.23 4.86 14.07
N LEU A 229 -7.49 3.80 14.37
CA LEU A 229 -7.14 3.39 15.73
C LEU A 229 -5.78 3.99 16.08
N MET A 230 -5.77 4.89 17.05
CA MET A 230 -4.61 5.66 17.50
C MET A 230 -4.33 5.39 18.99
N PRO A 231 -3.18 5.80 19.54
CA PRO A 231 -2.86 5.54 20.94
C PRO A 231 -3.93 6.08 21.90
N GLY A 232 -4.11 5.42 23.04
CA GLY A 232 -4.98 5.94 24.10
C GLY A 232 -4.56 7.36 24.52
N GLY A 233 -5.55 8.22 24.77
CA GLY A 233 -5.34 9.63 25.10
C GLY A 233 -5.06 10.53 23.89
N THR A 234 -5.15 10.01 22.65
CA THR A 234 -5.05 10.86 21.46
C THR A 234 -6.21 11.85 21.39
N ASP A 235 -5.91 13.11 21.08
CA ASP A 235 -6.87 14.13 20.69
C ASP A 235 -6.58 14.56 19.24
N ALA A 236 -7.62 14.96 18.52
CA ALA A 236 -7.54 15.37 17.12
C ALA A 236 -8.08 16.79 16.96
N GLU A 237 -7.35 17.62 16.23
CA GLU A 237 -7.71 19.02 15.99
C GLU A 237 -8.78 19.15 14.89
N GLY A 238 -9.73 20.06 15.06
CA GLY A 238 -10.79 20.32 14.07
C GLY A 238 -11.92 19.28 14.05
N SER A 239 -12.67 19.24 12.95
CA SER A 239 -13.91 18.45 12.83
C SER A 239 -13.88 17.35 11.77
N ALA A 240 -12.74 17.15 11.09
CA ALA A 240 -12.61 16.13 10.05
C ALA A 240 -12.40 14.70 10.60
N LEU A 241 -11.93 14.59 11.85
CA LEU A 241 -11.91 13.34 12.63
C LEU A 241 -12.83 13.45 13.84
N VAL A 242 -13.74 12.50 13.98
CA VAL A 242 -14.66 12.41 15.12
C VAL A 242 -14.30 11.19 15.95
N ARG A 243 -14.13 11.38 17.27
CA ARG A 243 -13.90 10.28 18.21
C ARG A 243 -15.14 9.39 18.29
N GLU A 244 -14.96 8.08 18.08
CA GLU A 244 -16.03 7.08 18.27
C GLU A 244 -16.03 6.46 19.67
N GLY A 245 -14.85 6.36 20.29
CA GLY A 245 -14.71 5.76 21.62
C GLY A 245 -13.31 5.22 21.85
N ASP A 246 -13.14 4.49 22.95
CA ASP A 246 -11.92 3.79 23.30
C ASP A 246 -12.16 2.28 23.29
N VAL A 247 -11.13 1.53 22.91
CA VAL A 247 -11.04 0.07 22.95
C VAL A 247 -9.75 -0.31 23.67
N GLU A 248 -9.56 -1.58 24.00
CA GLU A 248 -8.34 -2.05 24.68
C GLU A 248 -7.06 -1.63 23.92
N ALA A 249 -7.09 -1.67 22.59
CA ALA A 249 -5.96 -1.33 21.75
C ALA A 249 -5.71 0.19 21.58
N GLY A 250 -6.60 1.07 22.05
CA GLY A 250 -6.43 2.52 21.93
C GLY A 250 -7.73 3.28 21.66
N ARG A 251 -7.60 4.48 21.08
CA ARG A 251 -8.72 5.37 20.78
C ARG A 251 -9.10 5.31 19.31
N VAL A 252 -10.39 5.19 19.04
CA VAL A 252 -10.94 5.06 17.69
C VAL A 252 -11.54 6.38 17.23
N PHE A 253 -11.18 6.77 16.01
CA PHE A 253 -11.72 7.93 15.31
C PHE A 253 -12.33 7.50 13.97
N ARG A 254 -13.30 8.28 13.48
CA ARG A 254 -13.85 8.18 12.13
C ARG A 254 -13.50 9.43 11.34
N ALA A 255 -12.97 9.24 10.14
CA ALA A 255 -12.83 10.31 9.16
C ALA A 255 -14.22 10.65 8.59
N VAL A 256 -14.68 11.90 8.78
CA VAL A 256 -16.06 12.31 8.40
C VAL A 256 -16.12 13.31 7.26
N ARG A 257 -15.04 14.06 7.00
CA ARG A 257 -14.91 14.97 5.86
C ARG A 257 -13.45 15.08 5.40
N PRO A 258 -13.17 15.52 4.16
CA PRO A 258 -11.82 15.77 3.69
C PRO A 258 -11.08 16.82 4.54
N GLY A 259 -9.74 16.75 4.53
CA GLY A 259 -8.87 17.73 5.17
C GLY A 259 -7.63 17.13 5.82
N ILE A 260 -6.81 17.99 6.44
CA ILE A 260 -5.60 17.58 7.15
C ILE A 260 -5.76 17.87 8.63
N VAL A 261 -5.75 16.81 9.44
CA VAL A 261 -5.93 16.90 10.90
C VAL A 261 -4.64 16.54 11.61
N ARG A 262 -4.22 17.36 12.56
CA ARG A 262 -3.19 16.97 13.53
C ARG A 262 -3.84 16.13 14.63
N ALA A 263 -3.34 14.93 14.86
CA ALA A 263 -3.71 14.08 15.99
C ALA A 263 -2.48 13.89 16.90
N ALA A 264 -2.67 14.04 18.21
CA ALA A 264 -1.57 13.97 19.17
C ALA A 264 -1.99 13.32 20.48
N ALA A 265 -1.06 12.59 21.09
CA ALA A 265 -1.06 12.13 22.47
C ALA A 265 0.28 12.56 23.11
N GLU A 266 0.50 12.27 24.39
CA GLU A 266 1.69 12.69 25.16
C GLU A 266 3.02 12.65 24.38
N ASP A 267 3.46 11.46 23.95
CA ASP A 267 4.73 11.26 23.21
C ASP A 267 4.51 10.88 21.74
N TRP A 268 3.36 11.24 21.15
CA TRP A 268 3.01 10.80 19.81
C TRP A 268 2.22 11.87 19.06
N ALA A 269 2.58 12.11 17.80
CA ALA A 269 1.79 12.96 16.93
C ALA A 269 1.87 12.48 15.47
N SER A 270 0.79 12.67 14.74
CA SER A 270 0.72 12.38 13.31
C SER A 270 -0.27 13.33 12.63
N PHE A 271 -0.03 13.62 11.36
CA PHE A 271 -1.04 14.24 10.51
C PHE A 271 -1.90 13.16 9.86
N VAL A 272 -3.22 13.30 9.93
CA VAL A 272 -4.18 12.47 9.20
C VAL A 272 -4.67 13.26 8.00
N ARG A 273 -4.37 12.78 6.80
CA ARG A 273 -4.78 13.39 5.53
C ARG A 273 -5.97 12.61 5.00
N ILE A 274 -7.12 13.26 4.92
CA ILE A 274 -8.39 12.64 4.58
C ILE A 274 -8.78 13.07 3.18
N ALA A 275 -8.88 12.10 2.28
CA ALA A 275 -9.41 12.30 0.94
C ALA A 275 -10.93 12.06 0.90
N PRO A 276 -11.65 12.66 -0.06
CA PRO A 276 -12.99 12.20 -0.42
C PRO A 276 -12.99 10.70 -0.72
N LYS A 277 -14.05 10.00 -0.32
CA LYS A 277 -14.22 8.59 -0.66
C LYS A 277 -14.33 8.43 -2.16
N GLU A 278 -13.56 7.50 -2.73
CA GLU A 278 -13.52 7.26 -4.19
C GLU A 278 -13.18 8.53 -4.99
N TYR A 279 -12.26 9.36 -4.47
CA TYR A 279 -11.80 10.59 -5.15
C TYR A 279 -11.43 10.37 -6.63
N VAL A 280 -11.94 11.23 -7.50
CA VAL A 280 -11.67 11.27 -8.94
C VAL A 280 -10.94 12.57 -9.27
N GLY A 281 -9.77 12.47 -9.89
CA GLY A 281 -8.95 13.63 -10.18
C GLY A 281 -7.46 13.32 -10.15
N LEU A 282 -6.65 14.38 -10.20
CA LEU A 282 -5.19 14.25 -10.11
C LEU A 282 -4.79 13.91 -8.67
N ALA A 283 -3.88 12.96 -8.50
CA ALA A 283 -3.53 12.45 -7.18
C ALA A 283 -2.96 13.52 -6.23
N GLN A 284 -2.33 14.56 -6.76
CA GLN A 284 -1.79 15.68 -5.96
C GLN A 284 -2.87 16.52 -5.26
N PHE A 285 -4.11 16.51 -5.78
CA PHE A 285 -5.23 17.30 -5.25
C PHE A 285 -6.16 16.52 -4.33
N ARG A 286 -5.86 15.25 -4.05
CA ARG A 286 -6.77 14.33 -3.35
C ARG A 286 -7.09 14.68 -1.88
N HIS A 287 -6.35 15.61 -1.28
CA HIS A 287 -6.55 16.04 0.11
C HIS A 287 -6.90 17.54 0.22
N LEU A 288 -7.18 18.21 -0.90
CA LEU A 288 -7.65 19.59 -0.85
C LEU A 288 -8.99 19.62 -0.11
N GLU A 289 -9.13 20.59 0.79
CA GLU A 289 -10.40 20.89 1.43
C GLU A 289 -11.31 21.55 0.37
N GLU A 290 -12.56 21.11 0.30
CA GLU A 290 -13.58 21.84 -0.46
C GLU A 290 -13.81 23.15 0.28
N ASP A 291 -13.63 24.28 -0.41
CA ASP A 291 -13.97 25.59 0.15
C ASP A 291 -15.49 25.60 0.34
N PRO A 292 -16.03 25.88 1.54
CA PRO A 292 -17.48 25.88 1.76
C PRO A 292 -18.23 26.98 0.98
N ASP A 293 -17.52 27.81 0.23
CA ASP A 293 -18.02 28.95 -0.54
C ASP A 293 -18.20 28.68 -2.06
N GLU A 294 -18.14 27.41 -2.52
CA GLU A 294 -18.58 27.00 -3.89
C GLU A 294 -19.84 26.13 -3.89
#